data_AF-A9KJY5-F1
#
_entry.id   AF-A9KJY5-F1
#
_cell.length_a   1.000
_cell.length_b   1.000
_cell.length_c   1.000
_cell.angle_alpha   90.00
_cell.angle_beta   90.00
_cell.angle_gamma   90.00
#
_symmetry.space_group_name_H-M   'P 1'
#
loop_
_entity.id
_entity.type
_entity.pdbx_description
1 polymer ?
#
loop_
_entity_poly.entity_id
_entity_poly.type
_entity_poly.pdbx_seq_one_letter_code
_entity_poly.pdbx_strand_id
1 'polypeptide(L)'
;MKTEKKKFSKAPIGDKVFIIFIYVLLTLAMLIVLLPLIYIVSASFSDSQAVIANEVWLLPVRPTLRGYEAVFKNKNILTGFSNSFFYMIVGTAVNILMTILCAFPLSRKEFTARNKVAMIFIFTMYFSGGLVPSYMLVNKLGLVNTRWALIIPSAMSTYFMIICRTYFINSIPDELYEAGQIDGCTPFKYLLRIVIPLSKPIIAVLTLYYGVGKWNSYFDAMIYLKDQTLVPLQVVLRDILILNKIDYTMISDASALAAQRGLTDLLKYSTIVVASVPVLCIYPFVQKHFVKGVMIGAVKG
;
A
#
# COMPACT_ATOMS: atom_id res chain seq x y z
N MET A 1 4.77 31.23 -2.19
CA MET A 1 5.21 31.74 -3.52
C MET A 1 5.75 33.17 -3.55
N LYS A 2 5.03 34.26 -3.18
CA LYS A 2 5.59 35.63 -3.26
C LYS A 2 6.70 35.93 -2.22
N THR A 3 6.68 35.27 -1.07
CA THR A 3 7.68 35.40 0.00
C THR A 3 8.98 34.65 -0.26
N GLU A 4 8.94 33.50 -0.95
CA GLU A 4 10.12 32.68 -1.27
C GLU A 4 10.98 33.28 -2.40
N LYS A 5 10.36 33.88 -3.41
CA LYS A 5 11.09 34.57 -4.50
C LYS A 5 11.95 35.73 -4.01
N LYS A 6 11.52 36.46 -2.96
CA LYS A 6 12.32 37.53 -2.33
C LYS A 6 13.55 37.00 -1.57
N LYS A 7 13.50 35.76 -1.07
CA LYS A 7 14.62 35.09 -0.37
C LYS A 7 15.71 34.64 -1.35
N PHE A 8 15.34 34.13 -2.52
CA PHE A 8 16.32 33.67 -3.52
C PHE A 8 17.13 34.82 -4.14
N SER A 9 16.51 35.96 -4.44
CA SER A 9 17.20 37.12 -5.03
C SER A 9 18.28 37.72 -4.12
N LYS A 10 18.06 37.73 -2.80
CA LYS A 10 19.00 38.28 -1.80
C LYS A 10 20.00 37.25 -1.23
N ALA A 11 19.93 35.99 -1.65
CA ALA A 11 20.83 34.96 -1.16
C ALA A 11 22.27 35.12 -1.72
N PRO A 12 23.30 34.73 -0.95
CA PRO A 12 24.68 34.59 -1.44
C PRO A 12 24.77 33.78 -2.73
N ILE A 13 25.79 34.03 -3.55
CA ILE A 13 25.97 33.32 -4.84
C ILE A 13 26.12 31.81 -4.61
N GLY A 14 26.80 31.40 -3.54
CA GLY A 14 26.92 29.99 -3.14
C GLY A 14 25.56 29.32 -2.89
N ASP A 15 24.68 29.98 -2.13
CA ASP A 15 23.33 29.47 -1.85
C ASP A 15 22.48 29.38 -3.12
N LYS A 16 22.61 30.35 -4.04
CA LYS A 16 21.91 30.32 -5.33
C LYS A 16 22.35 29.14 -6.18
N VAL A 17 23.67 28.90 -6.30
CA VAL A 17 24.22 27.77 -7.06
C VAL A 17 23.78 26.45 -6.44
N PHE A 18 23.85 26.33 -5.10
CA PHE A 18 23.40 25.14 -4.38
C PHE A 18 21.91 24.85 -4.57
N ILE A 19 21.05 25.86 -4.47
CA ILE A 19 19.61 25.71 -4.70
C ILE A 19 19.33 25.31 -6.15
N ILE A 20 19.99 25.94 -7.14
CA ILE A 20 19.83 25.57 -8.56
C ILE A 20 20.24 24.12 -8.77
N PHE A 21 21.38 23.70 -8.21
CA PHE A 21 21.84 22.32 -8.28
C PHE A 21 20.81 21.34 -7.68
N ILE A 22 20.23 21.65 -6.52
CA ILE A 22 19.16 20.86 -5.92
C ILE A 22 17.95 20.77 -6.84
N TYR A 23 17.48 21.89 -7.40
CA TYR A 23 16.33 21.87 -8.31
C TYR A 23 16.60 21.07 -9.59
N VAL A 24 17.81 21.16 -10.14
CA VAL A 24 18.22 20.34 -11.29
C VAL A 24 18.19 18.86 -10.92
N LEU A 25 18.80 18.48 -9.79
CA LEU A 25 18.82 17.09 -9.32
C LEU A 25 17.40 16.55 -9.07
N LEU A 26 16.54 17.33 -8.41
CA LEU A 26 15.15 16.96 -8.15
C LEU A 26 14.33 16.84 -9.43
N THR A 27 14.57 17.71 -10.41
CA THR A 27 13.90 17.65 -11.72
C THR A 27 14.33 16.41 -12.49
N LEU A 28 15.63 16.09 -12.49
CA LEU A 28 16.13 14.85 -13.12
C LEU A 28 15.56 13.61 -12.45
N ALA A 29 15.54 13.56 -11.11
CA ALA A 29 14.92 12.46 -10.37
C ALA A 29 13.43 12.31 -10.70
N MET A 30 12.70 13.44 -10.79
CA MET A 30 11.30 13.45 -11.21
C MET A 30 11.13 12.88 -12.62
N LEU A 31 11.96 13.29 -13.58
CA LEU A 31 11.87 12.81 -14.96
C LEU A 31 12.16 11.31 -15.06
N ILE A 32 13.16 10.79 -14.34
CA ILE A 32 13.49 9.36 -14.32
C ILE A 32 12.30 8.51 -13.85
N VAL A 33 11.52 9.01 -12.89
CA VAL A 33 10.33 8.30 -12.38
C VAL A 33 9.11 8.53 -13.28
N LEU A 34 8.92 9.74 -13.79
CA LEU A 34 7.71 10.13 -14.52
C LEU A 34 7.67 9.55 -15.93
N LEU A 35 8.81 9.50 -16.64
CA LEU A 35 8.89 8.99 -18.01
C LEU A 35 8.37 7.54 -18.17
N PRO A 36 8.79 6.55 -17.37
CA PRO A 36 8.26 5.19 -17.49
C PRO A 36 6.77 5.10 -17.15
N LEU A 37 6.27 5.93 -16.22
CA LEU A 37 4.85 5.98 -15.88
C LEU A 37 4.01 6.54 -17.03
N ILE A 38 4.47 7.63 -17.66
CA ILE A 38 3.83 8.20 -18.85
C ILE A 38 3.81 7.15 -19.97
N TYR A 39 4.93 6.44 -20.19
CA TYR A 39 5.00 5.40 -21.19
C TYR A 39 3.96 4.28 -20.94
N ILE A 40 3.83 3.79 -19.71
CA ILE A 40 2.83 2.75 -19.36
C ILE A 40 1.41 3.23 -19.67
N VAL A 41 1.09 4.48 -19.32
CA VAL A 41 -0.22 5.07 -19.61
C VAL A 41 -0.41 5.20 -21.12
N SER A 42 0.54 5.79 -21.84
CA SER A 42 0.45 5.97 -23.29
C SER A 42 0.36 4.65 -24.05
N ALA A 43 1.11 3.62 -23.64
CA ALA A 43 1.05 2.28 -24.20
C ALA A 43 -0.31 1.61 -23.93
N SER A 44 -0.91 1.81 -22.75
CA SER A 44 -2.23 1.24 -22.43
C SER A 44 -3.39 1.80 -23.29
N PHE A 45 -3.24 3.02 -23.80
CA PHE A 45 -4.20 3.65 -24.71
C PHE A 45 -3.82 3.52 -26.19
N SER A 46 -2.69 2.91 -26.54
CA SER A 46 -2.22 2.81 -27.93
C SER A 46 -2.68 1.53 -28.61
N ASP A 47 -2.65 1.49 -29.95
CA ASP A 47 -2.90 0.24 -30.69
C ASP A 47 -1.78 -0.77 -30.46
N SER A 48 -2.14 -2.06 -30.38
CA SER A 48 -1.18 -3.16 -30.18
C SER A 48 -0.03 -3.16 -31.18
N GLN A 49 -0.30 -2.82 -32.44
CA GLN A 49 0.73 -2.79 -33.48
C GLN A 49 1.72 -1.64 -33.24
N ALA A 50 1.25 -0.49 -32.74
CA ALA A 50 2.10 0.64 -32.42
C ALA A 50 3.01 0.35 -31.22
N VAL A 51 2.50 -0.38 -30.22
CA VAL A 51 3.28 -0.80 -29.04
C VAL A 51 4.37 -1.79 -29.47
N ILE A 52 4.05 -2.80 -30.28
CA ILE A 52 5.01 -3.79 -30.78
C ILE A 52 6.08 -3.14 -31.68
N ALA A 53 5.66 -2.20 -32.52
CA ALA A 53 6.56 -1.47 -33.42
C ALA A 53 7.46 -0.43 -32.71
N ASN A 54 7.33 -0.26 -31.39
CA ASN A 54 8.03 0.77 -30.61
C ASN A 54 7.74 2.21 -31.08
N GLU A 55 6.57 2.45 -31.67
CA GLU A 55 6.13 3.79 -32.10
C GLU A 55 5.69 4.65 -30.91
N VAL A 56 5.31 4.01 -29.79
CA VAL A 56 4.81 4.69 -28.59
C VAL A 56 5.98 5.19 -27.75
N TRP A 57 6.00 6.50 -27.48
CA TRP A 57 6.96 7.14 -26.57
C TRP A 57 6.21 7.89 -25.48
N LEU A 58 5.88 9.16 -25.71
CA LEU A 58 5.23 10.02 -24.72
C LEU A 58 3.71 10.08 -24.88
N LEU A 59 3.21 10.04 -26.11
CA LEU A 59 1.79 10.15 -26.44
C LEU A 59 1.26 8.83 -27.00
N PRO A 60 -0.03 8.54 -26.79
CA PRO A 60 -0.64 7.35 -27.37
C PRO A 60 -0.66 7.44 -28.89
N VAL A 61 -0.30 6.34 -29.55
CA VAL A 61 -0.31 6.21 -31.00
C VAL A 61 -1.50 5.34 -31.40
N ARG A 62 -2.34 5.85 -32.31
CA ARG A 62 -3.61 5.23 -32.71
C ARG A 62 -4.47 4.88 -31.48
N PRO A 63 -5.03 5.88 -30.79
CA PRO A 63 -5.70 5.67 -29.51
C PRO A 63 -6.83 4.63 -29.57
N THR A 64 -6.86 3.71 -28.61
CA THR A 64 -7.85 2.62 -28.52
C THR A 64 -8.14 2.24 -27.07
N LEU A 65 -9.32 1.67 -26.83
CA LEU A 65 -9.76 1.17 -25.51
C LEU A 65 -9.79 -0.37 -25.45
N ARG A 66 -9.32 -1.06 -26.49
CA ARG A 66 -9.33 -2.53 -26.57
C ARG A 66 -8.62 -3.20 -25.41
N GLY A 67 -7.52 -2.62 -24.93
CA GLY A 67 -6.80 -3.13 -23.76
C GLY A 67 -7.67 -3.15 -22.50
N TYR A 68 -8.39 -2.07 -22.23
CA TYR A 68 -9.33 -1.98 -21.11
C TYR A 68 -10.52 -2.92 -21.27
N GLU A 69 -11.09 -3.05 -22.47
CA GLU A 69 -12.13 -4.04 -22.71
C GLU A 69 -11.65 -5.47 -22.40
N ALA A 70 -10.42 -5.80 -22.80
CA ALA A 70 -9.83 -7.10 -22.51
C ALA A 70 -9.62 -7.31 -21.00
N VAL A 71 -9.24 -6.26 -20.27
CA VAL A 71 -9.14 -6.28 -18.81
C VAL A 71 -10.49 -6.61 -18.16
N PHE A 72 -11.56 -5.89 -18.54
CA PHE A 72 -12.89 -6.09 -17.95
C PHE A 72 -13.58 -7.37 -18.42
N LYS A 73 -13.20 -7.94 -19.57
CA LYS A 73 -13.67 -9.27 -20.02
C LYS A 73 -12.96 -10.42 -19.30
N ASN A 74 -11.80 -10.18 -18.71
CA ASN A 74 -11.02 -11.21 -18.02
C ASN A 74 -11.55 -11.47 -16.60
N LYS A 75 -12.21 -12.63 -16.42
CA LYS A 75 -12.77 -13.05 -15.13
C LYS A 75 -11.74 -13.14 -14.00
N ASN A 76 -10.50 -13.51 -14.30
CA ASN A 76 -9.45 -13.63 -13.28
C ASN A 76 -9.04 -12.26 -12.77
N ILE A 77 -8.98 -11.25 -13.64
CA ILE A 77 -8.68 -9.87 -13.24
C ILE A 77 -9.82 -9.32 -12.38
N LEU A 78 -11.08 -9.49 -12.79
CA LEU A 78 -12.24 -9.04 -11.99
C LEU A 78 -12.30 -9.71 -10.61
N THR A 79 -12.10 -11.03 -10.56
CA THR A 79 -12.10 -11.79 -9.31
C THR A 79 -10.93 -11.37 -8.42
N GLY A 80 -9.74 -11.22 -9.00
CA GLY A 80 -8.55 -10.74 -8.31
C GLY A 80 -8.73 -9.33 -7.76
N PHE A 81 -9.39 -8.43 -8.50
CA PHE A 81 -9.73 -7.08 -8.07
C PHE A 81 -10.68 -7.11 -6.87
N SER A 82 -11.76 -7.89 -6.95
CA SER A 82 -12.71 -8.07 -5.84
C SER A 82 -12.03 -8.63 -4.59
N ASN A 83 -11.14 -9.63 -4.75
CA ASN A 83 -10.37 -10.19 -3.65
C ASN A 83 -9.41 -9.16 -3.04
N SER A 84 -8.67 -8.41 -3.87
CA SER A 84 -7.80 -7.33 -3.40
C SER A 84 -8.56 -6.28 -2.59
N PHE A 85 -9.75 -5.87 -3.05
CA PHE A 85 -10.61 -4.96 -2.29
C PHE A 85 -11.07 -5.57 -0.96
N PHE A 86 -11.48 -6.85 -0.96
CA PHE A 86 -11.85 -7.55 0.26
C PHE A 86 -10.69 -7.59 1.26
N TYR A 87 -9.49 -7.99 0.82
CA TYR A 87 -8.30 -8.04 1.68
C TYR A 87 -7.86 -6.67 2.15
N MET A 88 -7.95 -5.65 1.28
CA MET A 88 -7.66 -4.28 1.64
C MET A 88 -8.62 -3.78 2.73
N ILE A 89 -9.93 -3.95 2.58
CA ILE A 89 -10.90 -3.42 3.54
C ILE A 89 -10.91 -4.25 4.82
N VAL A 90 -11.19 -5.55 4.72
CA VAL A 90 -11.34 -6.44 5.89
C VAL A 90 -10.01 -6.65 6.59
N GLY A 91 -8.94 -6.88 5.82
CA GLY A 91 -7.60 -7.00 6.37
C GLY A 91 -7.19 -5.72 7.10
N THR A 92 -7.33 -4.55 6.48
CA THR A 92 -6.96 -3.29 7.14
C THR A 92 -7.79 -3.02 8.39
N ALA A 93 -9.09 -3.31 8.37
CA ALA A 93 -9.94 -3.16 9.55
C ALA A 93 -9.48 -4.05 10.72
N VAL A 94 -9.18 -5.33 10.45
CA VAL A 94 -8.61 -6.25 11.44
C VAL A 94 -7.26 -5.75 11.93
N ASN A 95 -6.42 -5.28 11.01
CA ASN A 95 -5.10 -4.76 11.31
C ASN A 95 -5.16 -3.56 12.27
N ILE A 96 -6.03 -2.59 12.00
CA ILE A 96 -6.23 -1.42 12.87
C ILE A 96 -6.81 -1.83 14.21
N LEU A 97 -7.82 -2.70 14.21
CA LEU A 97 -8.47 -3.17 15.44
C LEU A 97 -7.45 -3.83 16.37
N MET A 98 -6.70 -4.81 15.88
CA MET A 98 -5.69 -5.52 16.66
C MET A 98 -4.58 -4.57 17.13
N THR A 99 -4.14 -3.65 16.26
CA THR A 99 -3.13 -2.64 16.60
C THR A 99 -3.60 -1.75 17.75
N ILE A 100 -4.83 -1.23 17.71
CA ILE A 100 -5.39 -0.35 18.74
C ILE A 100 -5.59 -1.11 20.06
N LEU A 101 -6.18 -2.31 20.00
CA LEU A 101 -6.43 -3.14 21.18
C LEU A 101 -5.14 -3.52 21.91
N CYS A 102 -4.04 -3.73 21.18
CA CYS A 102 -2.73 -3.98 21.77
C CYS A 102 -2.04 -2.68 22.24
N ALA A 103 -2.06 -1.62 21.44
CA ALA A 103 -1.35 -0.39 21.73
C ALA A 103 -1.92 0.38 22.92
N PHE A 104 -3.25 0.35 23.11
CA PHE A 104 -3.91 1.14 24.15
C PHE A 104 -3.48 0.73 25.57
N PRO A 105 -3.60 -0.53 26.03
CA PRO A 105 -3.12 -0.93 27.36
C PRO A 105 -1.62 -0.69 27.56
N LEU A 106 -0.81 -0.89 26.51
CA LEU A 106 0.63 -0.67 26.57
C LEU A 106 1.02 0.81 26.67
N SER A 107 0.13 1.74 26.32
CA SER A 107 0.34 3.18 26.46
C SER A 107 0.12 3.68 27.90
N ARG A 108 -0.72 2.98 28.68
CA ARG A 108 -1.21 3.40 29.99
C ARG A 108 -0.17 3.15 31.10
N LYS A 109 -0.06 4.03 32.09
CA LYS A 109 0.95 3.93 33.19
C LYS A 109 0.55 2.90 34.24
N GLU A 110 -0.75 2.70 34.39
CA GLU A 110 -1.43 1.78 35.30
C GLU A 110 -1.11 0.33 34.96
N PHE A 111 -0.80 0.03 33.69
CA PHE A 111 -0.35 -1.29 33.29
C PHE A 111 1.14 -1.46 33.60
N THR A 112 1.45 -1.93 34.81
CA THR A 112 2.83 -2.05 35.33
C THR A 112 3.75 -2.87 34.40
N ALA A 113 3.22 -3.90 33.73
CA ALA A 113 3.98 -4.75 32.82
C ALA A 113 4.15 -4.18 31.39
N ARG A 114 3.66 -2.97 31.10
CA ARG A 114 3.62 -2.38 29.74
C ARG A 114 4.93 -2.45 28.97
N ASN A 115 6.05 -2.16 29.63
CA ASN A 115 7.36 -2.13 28.96
C ASN A 115 7.88 -3.56 28.72
N LYS A 116 7.66 -4.48 29.67
CA LYS A 116 8.05 -5.89 29.53
C LYS A 116 7.25 -6.55 28.41
N VAL A 117 5.93 -6.33 28.34
CA VAL A 117 5.09 -6.87 27.27
C VAL A 117 5.45 -6.25 25.92
N ALA A 118 5.71 -4.93 25.86
CA ALA A 118 6.18 -4.30 24.63
C ALA A 118 7.52 -4.88 24.15
N MET A 119 8.45 -5.22 25.05
CA MET A 119 9.71 -5.89 24.70
C MET A 119 9.48 -7.25 24.06
N ILE A 120 8.48 -8.02 24.48
CA ILE A 120 8.15 -9.31 23.84
C ILE A 120 7.73 -9.09 22.38
N PHE A 121 6.86 -8.11 22.10
CA PHE A 121 6.49 -7.79 20.72
C PHE A 121 7.67 -7.29 19.87
N ILE A 122 8.55 -6.48 20.46
CA ILE A 122 9.77 -6.00 19.80
C ILE A 122 10.69 -7.18 19.48
N PHE A 123 10.84 -8.13 20.39
CA PHE A 123 11.63 -9.34 20.15
C PHE A 123 11.10 -10.10 18.93
N THR A 124 9.79 -10.32 18.81
CA THR A 124 9.20 -11.03 17.66
C THR A 124 9.29 -10.25 16.34
N MET A 125 9.54 -8.94 16.38
CA MET A 125 9.78 -8.13 15.17
C MET A 125 11.16 -8.42 14.57
N TYR A 126 12.17 -8.69 15.40
CA TYR A 126 13.54 -8.96 14.96
C TYR A 126 13.84 -10.46 14.86
N PHE A 127 13.21 -11.27 15.69
CA PHE A 127 13.36 -12.72 15.72
C PHE A 127 12.08 -13.38 15.21
N SER A 128 12.20 -14.20 14.17
CA SER A 128 11.09 -14.99 13.64
C SER A 128 11.56 -16.40 13.28
N GLY A 129 10.64 -17.38 13.29
CA GLY A 129 10.92 -18.73 12.80
C GLY A 129 11.17 -18.80 11.30
N GLY A 130 10.97 -17.71 10.55
CA GLY A 130 11.08 -17.67 9.10
C GLY A 130 9.86 -18.28 8.39
N LEU A 131 9.97 -18.38 7.07
CA LEU A 131 8.87 -18.73 6.17
C LEU A 131 8.34 -20.16 6.40
N VAL A 132 9.23 -21.14 6.52
CA VAL A 132 8.84 -22.56 6.60
C VAL A 132 8.04 -22.86 7.90
N PRO A 133 8.52 -22.50 9.11
CA PRO A 133 7.72 -22.70 10.32
C PRO A 133 6.42 -21.90 10.33
N SER A 134 6.43 -20.67 9.78
CA SER A 134 5.22 -19.86 9.65
C SER A 134 4.18 -20.56 8.76
N TYR A 135 4.60 -21.11 7.62
CA TYR A 135 3.73 -21.89 6.76
C TYR A 135 3.18 -23.14 7.45
N MET A 136 4.03 -23.91 8.13
CA MET A 136 3.59 -25.09 8.87
C MET A 136 2.56 -24.76 9.94
N LEU A 137 2.71 -23.62 10.64
CA LEU A 137 1.74 -23.17 11.63
C LEU A 137 0.40 -22.82 10.99
N VAL A 138 0.39 -22.01 9.94
CA VAL A 138 -0.84 -21.61 9.22
C VAL A 138 -1.55 -22.84 8.64
N ASN A 139 -0.80 -23.83 8.15
CA ASN A 139 -1.33 -25.09 7.67
C ASN A 139 -1.94 -25.93 8.80
N LYS A 140 -1.26 -26.05 9.95
CA LYS A 140 -1.78 -26.77 11.13
C LYS A 140 -3.04 -26.11 11.70
N LEU A 141 -3.18 -24.81 11.57
CA LEU A 141 -4.39 -24.06 11.96
C LEU A 141 -5.53 -24.22 10.93
N GLY A 142 -5.33 -24.94 9.82
CA GLY A 142 -6.34 -25.13 8.78
C GLY A 142 -6.67 -23.86 7.98
N LEU A 143 -5.81 -22.85 8.03
CA LEU A 143 -6.04 -21.56 7.38
C LEU A 143 -5.57 -21.55 5.92
N VAL A 144 -4.64 -22.43 5.53
CA VAL A 144 -4.14 -22.53 4.15
C VAL A 144 -5.29 -22.71 3.18
N ASN A 145 -5.21 -22.02 2.04
CA ASN A 145 -6.24 -21.94 1.01
C ASN A 145 -7.56 -21.31 1.49
N THR A 146 -7.50 -20.41 2.48
CA THR A 146 -8.63 -19.58 2.90
C THR A 146 -8.24 -18.11 2.89
N ARG A 147 -9.24 -17.20 2.81
CA ARG A 147 -9.02 -15.76 2.91
C ARG A 147 -8.32 -15.35 4.22
N TRP A 148 -8.53 -16.12 5.29
CA TRP A 148 -7.96 -15.82 6.61
C TRP A 148 -6.45 -16.03 6.68
N ALA A 149 -5.86 -16.86 5.82
CA ALA A 149 -4.41 -17.00 5.76
C ALA A 149 -3.68 -15.71 5.37
N LEU A 150 -4.35 -14.77 4.68
CA LEU A 150 -3.78 -13.46 4.36
C LEU A 150 -4.10 -12.38 5.40
N ILE A 151 -5.04 -12.65 6.32
CA ILE A 151 -5.52 -11.66 7.30
C ILE A 151 -4.92 -11.94 8.67
N ILE A 152 -5.06 -13.16 9.18
CA ILE A 152 -4.71 -13.50 10.57
C ILE A 152 -3.20 -13.48 10.84
N PRO A 153 -2.33 -14.12 10.02
CA PRO A 153 -0.89 -14.15 10.32
C PRO A 153 -0.25 -12.77 10.32
N SER A 154 -0.77 -11.86 9.50
CA SER A 154 -0.33 -10.47 9.40
C SER A 154 -1.34 -9.49 10.01
N ALA A 155 -2.14 -9.94 10.98
CA ALA A 155 -3.19 -9.13 11.62
C ALA A 155 -2.65 -7.98 12.47
N MET A 156 -1.37 -7.99 12.82
CA MET A 156 -0.75 -6.85 13.50
C MET A 156 0.72 -6.79 13.14
N SER A 157 1.18 -5.59 12.77
CA SER A 157 2.59 -5.28 12.70
C SER A 157 3.03 -4.66 14.02
N THR A 158 4.06 -5.26 14.64
CA THR A 158 4.68 -4.70 15.86
C THR A 158 5.12 -3.24 15.63
N TYR A 159 5.70 -2.93 14.46
CA TYR A 159 6.17 -1.59 14.14
C TYR A 159 5.02 -0.56 14.24
N PHE A 160 3.89 -0.86 13.60
CA PHE A 160 2.72 0.01 13.65
C PHE A 160 2.06 0.07 15.02
N MET A 161 2.10 -1.02 15.79
CA MET A 161 1.68 -1.03 17.19
C MET A 161 2.53 -0.08 18.05
N ILE A 162 3.85 -0.07 17.88
CA ILE A 162 4.75 0.83 18.62
C ILE A 162 4.49 2.29 18.27
N ILE A 163 4.29 2.60 16.98
CA ILE A 163 3.93 3.96 16.55
C ILE A 163 2.60 4.38 17.17
N CYS A 164 1.58 3.52 17.11
CA CYS A 164 0.26 3.79 17.69
C CYS A 164 0.33 4.01 19.21
N ARG A 165 1.08 3.16 19.91
CA ARG A 165 1.36 3.29 21.35
C ARG A 165 2.03 4.62 21.67
N THR A 166 3.07 4.98 20.91
CA THR A 166 3.83 6.23 21.10
C THR A 166 2.95 7.45 20.86
N TYR A 167 2.09 7.39 19.85
CA TYR A 167 1.10 8.43 19.59
C TYR A 167 0.13 8.60 20.77
N PHE A 168 -0.40 7.50 21.32
CA PHE A 168 -1.30 7.55 22.49
C PHE A 168 -0.61 8.11 23.74
N ILE A 169 0.69 7.85 23.93
CA ILE A 169 1.45 8.39 25.08
C ILE A 169 1.66 9.90 24.93
N ASN A 170 2.04 10.35 23.73
CA ASN A 170 2.47 11.74 23.55
C ASN A 170 1.34 12.70 23.19
N SER A 171 0.25 12.22 22.59
CA SER A 171 -0.80 13.07 22.03
C SER A 171 -2.06 13.12 22.89
N ILE A 172 -2.21 12.22 23.86
CA ILE A 172 -3.39 12.13 24.71
C ILE A 172 -2.95 12.39 26.15
N PRO A 173 -3.26 13.57 26.72
CA PRO A 173 -2.93 13.91 28.10
C PRO A 173 -3.48 12.89 29.10
N ASP A 174 -2.69 12.57 30.12
CA ASP A 174 -3.12 11.64 31.18
C ASP A 174 -4.27 12.24 32.03
N GLU A 175 -4.35 13.57 32.13
CA GLU A 175 -5.44 14.31 32.80
C GLU A 175 -6.83 13.93 32.24
N LEU A 176 -6.95 13.66 30.93
CA LEU A 176 -8.21 13.23 30.33
C LEU A 176 -8.63 11.83 30.81
N TYR A 177 -7.65 10.97 31.09
CA TYR A 177 -7.90 9.64 31.60
C TYR A 177 -8.32 9.70 33.08
N GLU A 178 -7.63 10.50 33.89
CA GLU A 178 -7.97 10.72 35.30
C GLU A 178 -9.36 11.34 35.45
N ALA A 179 -9.69 12.36 34.66
CA ALA A 179 -11.03 12.95 34.61
C ALA A 179 -12.09 11.90 34.22
N GLY A 180 -11.81 11.08 33.21
CA GLY A 180 -12.68 9.98 32.82
C GLY A 180 -12.90 8.96 33.93
N GLN A 181 -11.87 8.65 34.74
CA GLN A 181 -11.99 7.74 35.88
C GLN A 181 -12.86 8.33 37.00
N ILE A 182 -12.73 9.63 37.28
CA ILE A 182 -13.60 10.34 38.23
C ILE A 182 -15.06 10.28 37.78
N ASP A 183 -15.32 10.41 36.48
CA ASP A 183 -16.65 10.29 35.85
C ASP A 183 -17.16 8.83 35.73
N GLY A 184 -16.44 7.84 36.29
CA GLY A 184 -16.81 6.43 36.24
C GLY A 184 -16.70 5.80 34.84
N CYS A 185 -15.89 6.37 33.95
CA CYS A 185 -15.66 5.85 32.61
C CYS A 185 -14.77 4.59 32.66
N THR A 186 -15.28 3.46 32.16
CA THR A 186 -14.48 2.24 32.06
C THR A 186 -13.36 2.41 31.02
N PRO A 187 -12.22 1.71 31.13
CA PRO A 187 -11.10 1.83 30.17
C PRO A 187 -11.51 1.56 28.72
N PHE A 188 -12.43 0.62 28.50
CA PHE A 188 -12.96 0.32 27.18
C PHE A 188 -13.84 1.46 26.64
N LYS A 189 -14.68 2.07 27.49
CA LYS A 189 -15.49 3.23 27.13
C LYS A 189 -14.61 4.46 26.85
N TYR A 190 -13.53 4.64 27.62
CA TYR A 190 -12.51 5.67 27.39
C TYR A 190 -11.83 5.49 26.03
N LEU A 191 -11.44 4.25 25.70
CA LEU A 191 -10.86 3.92 24.39
C LEU A 191 -11.79 4.32 23.25
N LEU A 192 -13.06 3.90 23.30
CA LEU A 192 -14.01 4.13 22.21
C LEU A 192 -14.44 5.61 22.09
N ARG A 193 -14.69 6.29 23.22
CA ARG A 193 -15.27 7.64 23.22
C ARG A 193 -14.25 8.77 23.20
N ILE A 194 -13.03 8.55 23.67
CA ILE A 194 -12.01 9.60 23.82
C ILE A 194 -10.79 9.28 22.96
N VAL A 195 -10.18 8.11 23.15
CA VAL A 195 -8.91 7.78 22.47
C VAL A 195 -9.08 7.67 20.95
N ILE A 196 -10.06 6.90 20.47
CA ILE A 196 -10.26 6.70 19.02
C ILE A 196 -10.56 8.04 18.30
N PRO A 197 -11.48 8.91 18.77
CA PRO A 197 -11.73 10.20 18.14
C PRO A 197 -10.53 11.14 18.10
N LEU A 198 -9.71 11.16 19.15
CA LEU A 198 -8.47 11.95 19.20
C LEU A 198 -7.36 11.35 18.32
N SER A 199 -7.45 10.05 18.01
CA SER A 199 -6.44 9.30 17.27
C SER A 199 -6.71 9.20 15.76
N LYS A 200 -7.65 9.97 15.23
CA LYS A 200 -7.92 10.03 13.77
C LYS A 200 -6.65 10.24 12.92
N PRO A 201 -5.66 11.09 13.30
CA PRO A 201 -4.45 11.26 12.50
C PRO A 201 -3.62 9.97 12.40
N ILE A 202 -3.38 9.27 13.51
CA ILE A 202 -2.60 8.02 13.48
C ILE A 202 -3.39 6.89 12.82
N ILE A 203 -4.70 6.80 13.04
CA ILE A 203 -5.55 5.80 12.38
C ILE A 203 -5.52 5.98 10.86
N ALA A 204 -5.52 7.21 10.35
CA ALA A 204 -5.39 7.48 8.92
C ALA A 204 -4.04 7.00 8.35
N VAL A 205 -2.94 7.24 9.08
CA VAL A 205 -1.61 6.74 8.71
C VAL A 205 -1.57 5.21 8.70
N LEU A 206 -2.10 4.56 9.73
CA LEU A 206 -2.18 3.10 9.80
C LEU A 206 -3.05 2.51 8.68
N THR A 207 -4.18 3.13 8.39
CA THR A 207 -5.09 2.73 7.32
C THR A 207 -4.39 2.75 5.97
N LEU A 208 -3.62 3.81 5.68
CA LEU A 208 -2.82 3.86 4.46
C LEU A 208 -1.86 2.67 4.41
N TYR A 209 -0.96 2.55 5.39
CA TYR A 209 0.14 1.60 5.28
C TYR A 209 -0.35 0.16 5.25
N TYR A 210 -1.33 -0.20 6.09
CA TYR A 210 -1.94 -1.52 6.04
C TYR A 210 -2.72 -1.73 4.75
N GLY A 211 -3.49 -0.74 4.29
CA GLY A 211 -4.27 -0.82 3.05
C GLY A 211 -3.39 -1.03 1.82
N VAL A 212 -2.34 -0.21 1.67
CA VAL A 212 -1.35 -0.36 0.59
C VAL A 212 -0.63 -1.70 0.71
N GLY A 213 -0.27 -2.14 1.91
CA GLY A 213 0.33 -3.46 2.12
C GLY A 213 -0.57 -4.60 1.65
N LYS A 214 -1.85 -4.59 2.03
CA LYS A 214 -2.83 -5.60 1.59
C LYS A 214 -3.09 -5.52 0.08
N TRP A 215 -3.15 -4.32 -0.50
CA TRP A 215 -3.28 -4.13 -1.95
C TRP A 215 -2.11 -4.72 -2.74
N ASN A 216 -0.90 -4.70 -2.16
CA ASN A 216 0.33 -5.21 -2.76
C ASN A 216 0.68 -6.65 -2.32
N SER A 217 -0.25 -7.39 -1.70
CA SER A 217 0.02 -8.74 -1.21
C SER A 217 0.08 -9.75 -2.37
N TYR A 218 1.29 -10.03 -2.86
CA TYR A 218 1.53 -11.08 -3.86
C TYR A 218 2.22 -12.31 -3.24
N PHE A 219 3.24 -12.08 -2.40
CA PHE A 219 4.10 -13.15 -1.90
C PHE A 219 3.36 -14.07 -0.92
N ASP A 220 2.70 -13.50 0.08
CA ASP A 220 1.89 -14.26 1.04
C ASP A 220 0.77 -15.03 0.34
N ALA A 221 0.13 -14.41 -0.66
CA ALA A 221 -0.92 -15.04 -1.46
C ALA A 221 -0.41 -16.28 -2.21
N MET A 222 0.78 -16.20 -2.83
CA MET A 222 1.38 -17.35 -3.51
C MET A 222 1.77 -18.49 -2.57
N ILE A 223 2.12 -18.17 -1.32
CA ILE A 223 2.49 -19.17 -0.31
C ILE A 223 1.25 -19.88 0.23
N TYR A 224 0.22 -19.11 0.57
CA TYR A 224 -0.91 -19.62 1.35
C TYR A 224 -2.13 -19.99 0.52
N LEU A 225 -2.31 -19.46 -0.69
CA LEU A 225 -3.48 -19.71 -1.52
C LEU A 225 -3.15 -20.65 -2.69
N LYS A 226 -4.05 -21.60 -2.96
CA LYS A 226 -3.96 -22.54 -4.08
C LYS A 226 -5.10 -22.32 -5.08
N ASP A 227 -6.28 -21.97 -4.57
CA ASP A 227 -7.47 -21.70 -5.37
C ASP A 227 -7.35 -20.34 -6.07
N GLN A 228 -7.47 -20.37 -7.40
CA GLN A 228 -7.43 -19.19 -8.27
C GLN A 228 -8.60 -18.23 -8.04
N THR A 229 -9.69 -18.69 -7.42
CA THR A 229 -10.83 -17.82 -7.07
C THR A 229 -10.54 -16.96 -5.84
N LEU A 230 -9.48 -17.25 -5.08
CA LEU A 230 -9.09 -16.52 -3.87
C LEU A 230 -7.92 -15.55 -4.11
N VAL A 231 -7.17 -15.72 -5.19
CA VAL A 231 -5.95 -14.93 -5.38
C VAL A 231 -6.25 -13.44 -5.55
N PRO A 232 -5.42 -12.54 -5.00
CA PRO A 232 -5.54 -11.10 -5.20
C PRO A 232 -5.00 -10.70 -6.58
N LEU A 233 -5.38 -9.49 -7.00
CA LEU A 233 -5.00 -8.90 -8.28
C LEU A 233 -3.49 -8.94 -8.56
N GLN A 234 -2.65 -8.77 -7.54
CA GLN A 234 -1.20 -8.73 -7.72
C GLN A 234 -0.62 -10.07 -8.18
N VAL A 235 -1.21 -11.20 -7.76
CA VAL A 235 -0.81 -12.52 -8.24
C VAL A 235 -1.24 -12.70 -9.69
N VAL A 236 -2.47 -12.28 -10.02
CA VAL A 236 -2.97 -12.32 -11.41
C VAL A 236 -2.11 -11.46 -12.32
N LEU A 237 -1.75 -10.25 -11.89
CA LEU A 237 -0.87 -9.34 -12.61
C LEU A 237 0.51 -9.99 -12.80
N ARG A 238 1.11 -10.55 -11.74
CA ARG A 238 2.38 -11.28 -11.84
C ARG A 238 2.33 -12.39 -12.88
N ASP A 239 1.27 -13.18 -12.89
CA ASP A 239 1.13 -14.31 -13.82
C ASP A 239 1.00 -13.83 -15.27
N ILE A 240 0.28 -12.71 -15.51
CA ILE A 240 0.20 -12.06 -16.82
C ILE A 240 1.56 -11.48 -17.25
N LEU A 241 2.27 -10.81 -16.33
CA LEU A 241 3.51 -10.08 -16.63
C LEU A 241 4.74 -10.99 -16.79
N ILE A 242 4.84 -12.04 -15.98
CA ILE A 242 6.05 -12.85 -15.83
C ILE A 242 5.89 -14.21 -16.50
N LEU A 243 4.72 -14.85 -16.38
CA LEU A 243 4.57 -16.24 -16.82
C LEU A 243 4.13 -16.36 -18.28
N ASN A 244 3.69 -15.27 -18.93
CA ASN A 244 3.40 -15.15 -20.37
C ASN A 244 2.88 -16.47 -20.98
N LYS A 245 1.90 -17.10 -20.30
CA LYS A 245 1.47 -18.50 -20.53
C LYS A 245 0.59 -18.65 -21.78
N ILE A 246 0.82 -17.84 -22.80
CA ILE A 246 0.20 -18.11 -24.08
C ILE A 246 1.16 -19.03 -24.81
N ASP A 247 0.77 -20.29 -24.93
CA ASP A 247 1.48 -21.24 -25.76
C ASP A 247 1.23 -20.88 -27.23
N TYR A 248 2.04 -19.94 -27.73
CA TYR A 248 1.96 -19.49 -29.11
C TYR A 248 2.33 -20.60 -30.11
N THR A 249 2.89 -21.73 -29.64
CA THR A 249 3.27 -22.85 -30.51
C THR A 249 2.06 -23.63 -31.04
N MET A 250 0.88 -23.44 -30.44
CA MET A 250 -0.39 -24.03 -30.90
C MET A 250 -1.09 -23.22 -32.00
N ILE A 251 -0.58 -22.02 -32.35
CA ILE A 251 -1.18 -21.13 -33.35
C ILE A 251 -0.35 -21.22 -34.63
N SER A 252 -0.87 -21.92 -35.64
CA SER A 252 -0.20 -22.12 -36.92
C SER A 252 -0.26 -20.91 -37.86
N ASP A 253 -1.20 -19.98 -37.64
CA ASP A 253 -1.36 -18.77 -38.43
C ASP A 253 -0.55 -17.59 -37.85
N ALA A 254 0.41 -17.09 -38.63
CA ALA A 254 1.26 -15.97 -38.26
C ALA A 254 0.50 -14.67 -37.98
N SER A 255 -0.62 -14.43 -38.66
CA SER A 255 -1.46 -13.24 -38.47
C SER A 255 -2.26 -13.31 -37.17
N ALA A 256 -2.82 -14.48 -36.84
CA ALA A 256 -3.51 -14.74 -35.58
C ALA A 256 -2.54 -14.66 -34.39
N LEU A 257 -1.32 -15.16 -34.57
CA LEU A 257 -0.26 -15.13 -33.57
C LEU A 257 0.20 -13.69 -33.28
N ALA A 258 0.34 -12.84 -34.30
CA ALA A 258 0.65 -11.42 -34.12
C ALA A 258 -0.48 -10.65 -33.41
N ALA A 259 -1.73 -10.91 -33.77
CA ALA A 259 -2.89 -10.30 -33.11
C ALA A 259 -3.00 -10.70 -31.63
N GLN A 260 -2.71 -11.96 -31.30
CA GLN A 260 -2.77 -12.46 -29.93
C GLN A 260 -1.63 -11.96 -29.05
N ARG A 261 -0.42 -11.81 -29.60
CA ARG A 261 0.71 -11.13 -28.92
C ARG A 261 0.36 -9.68 -28.62
N GLY A 262 -0.17 -8.97 -29.62
CA GLY A 262 -0.60 -7.59 -29.47
C GLY A 262 -1.65 -7.39 -28.38
N LEU A 263 -2.65 -8.27 -28.31
CA LEU A 263 -3.67 -8.23 -27.26
C LEU A 263 -3.07 -8.48 -25.86
N THR A 264 -2.04 -9.32 -25.76
CA THR A 264 -1.38 -9.66 -24.49
C THR A 264 -0.57 -8.49 -23.95
N ASP A 265 0.17 -7.78 -24.82
CA ASP A 265 0.90 -6.58 -24.44
C ASP A 265 -0.05 -5.45 -24.00
N LEU A 266 -1.15 -5.27 -24.74
CA LEU A 266 -2.20 -4.32 -24.34
C LEU A 266 -2.83 -4.69 -22.99
N LEU A 267 -3.14 -5.97 -22.78
CA LEU A 267 -3.67 -6.45 -21.50
C LEU A 267 -2.69 -6.15 -20.36
N LYS A 268 -1.39 -6.36 -20.58
CA LYS A 268 -0.33 -6.07 -19.60
C LYS A 268 -0.31 -4.60 -19.19
N TYR A 269 -0.17 -3.67 -20.12
CA TYR A 269 -0.11 -2.24 -19.77
C TYR A 269 -1.43 -1.73 -19.19
N SER A 270 -2.56 -2.16 -19.75
CA SER A 270 -3.89 -1.77 -19.26
C SER A 270 -4.15 -2.29 -17.84
N THR A 271 -3.75 -3.51 -17.53
CA THR A 271 -3.91 -4.08 -16.17
C THR A 271 -3.06 -3.33 -15.16
N ILE A 272 -1.83 -2.91 -15.52
CA ILE A 272 -0.99 -2.08 -14.63
C ILE A 272 -1.71 -0.77 -14.30
N VAL A 273 -2.23 -0.07 -15.31
CA VAL A 273 -2.95 1.21 -15.09
C VAL A 273 -4.16 0.99 -14.19
N VAL A 274 -5.00 0.00 -14.49
CA VAL A 274 -6.21 -0.30 -13.68
C VAL A 274 -5.84 -0.69 -12.25
N ALA A 275 -4.78 -1.47 -12.04
CA ALA A 275 -4.31 -1.87 -10.72
C ALA A 275 -3.73 -0.69 -9.90
N SER A 276 -3.20 0.34 -10.55
CA SER A 276 -2.66 1.54 -9.89
C SER A 276 -3.73 2.56 -9.50
N VAL A 277 -4.87 2.61 -10.20
CA VAL A 277 -5.94 3.60 -9.96
C VAL A 277 -6.39 3.67 -8.49
N PRO A 278 -6.72 2.57 -7.80
CA PRO A 278 -7.20 2.63 -6.41
C PRO A 278 -6.18 3.27 -5.45
N VAL A 279 -4.89 2.97 -5.63
CA VAL A 279 -3.82 3.54 -4.81
C VAL A 279 -3.66 5.05 -5.09
N LEU A 280 -3.74 5.45 -6.36
CA LEU A 280 -3.70 6.87 -6.75
C LEU A 280 -4.89 7.66 -6.21
N CYS A 281 -6.09 7.08 -6.18
CA CYS A 281 -7.27 7.71 -5.59
C CYS A 281 -7.16 7.92 -4.07
N ILE A 282 -6.48 7.01 -3.37
CA ILE A 282 -6.25 7.10 -1.91
C ILE A 282 -5.20 8.17 -1.57
N TYR A 283 -4.24 8.41 -2.47
CA TYR A 283 -3.09 9.28 -2.20
C TYR A 283 -3.45 10.72 -1.77
N PRO A 284 -4.35 11.48 -2.43
CA PRO A 284 -4.70 12.84 -2.00
C PRO A 284 -5.33 12.89 -0.60
N PHE A 285 -6.16 11.90 -0.26
CA PHE A 285 -6.79 11.80 1.06
C PHE A 285 -5.73 11.62 2.15
N VAL A 286 -4.71 10.83 1.84
CA VAL A 286 -3.62 10.51 2.74
C VAL A 286 -2.66 11.68 2.90
N GLN A 287 -2.28 12.34 1.80
CA GLN A 287 -1.39 13.50 1.83
C GLN A 287 -1.90 14.59 2.79
N LYS A 288 -3.21 14.83 2.81
CA LYS A 288 -3.85 15.80 3.73
C LYS A 288 -3.61 15.48 5.21
N HIS A 289 -3.52 14.20 5.58
CA HIS A 289 -3.30 13.75 6.96
C HIS A 289 -1.81 13.62 7.29
N PHE A 290 -0.99 13.20 6.33
CA PHE A 290 0.47 13.07 6.49
C PHE A 290 1.17 14.41 6.72
N VAL A 291 0.81 15.46 5.98
CA VAL A 291 1.41 16.80 6.14
C VAL A 291 1.18 17.35 7.55
N LYS A 292 0.12 16.91 8.25
CA LYS A 292 -0.13 17.26 9.65
C LYS A 292 0.61 16.35 10.64
N GLY A 293 0.72 15.05 10.35
CA GLY A 293 1.34 14.06 11.25
C GLY A 293 2.87 14.06 11.27
N VAL A 294 3.51 14.21 10.10
CA VAL A 294 4.99 14.22 9.99
C VAL A 294 5.58 15.50 10.57
N MET A 295 4.87 16.63 10.47
CA MET A 295 5.26 17.90 11.09
C MET A 295 5.31 17.80 12.62
N ILE A 296 4.56 16.91 13.26
CA ILE A 296 4.59 16.74 14.73
C ILE A 296 5.84 15.97 15.18
N GLY A 297 6.34 15.04 14.36
CA GLY A 297 7.57 14.29 14.66
C GLY A 297 8.86 15.04 14.34
N ALA A 298 8.83 15.95 13.36
CA ALA A 298 10.00 16.72 12.91
C ALA A 298 10.23 18.03 13.69
N VAL A 299 9.21 18.55 14.40
CA VAL A 299 9.33 19.78 15.22
C VAL A 299 9.78 19.42 16.65
N LYS A 300 10.79 18.56 16.75
CA LYS A 300 11.73 18.52 17.87
C LYS A 300 13.07 19.01 17.35
N GLY A 301 13.14 20.32 17.15
CA GLY A 301 14.28 21.08 16.67
C GLY A 301 13.95 22.56 16.74
#